data_AF-A0A3P1STD6-F1
#
_entry.id   AF-A0A3P1STD6-F1
#
_cell.length_a   1.000
_cell.length_b   1.000
_cell.length_c   1.000
_cell.angle_alpha   90.00
_cell.angle_beta   90.00
_cell.angle_gamma   90.00
#
_symmetry.space_group_name_H-M   'P 1'
#
loop_
_entity.id
_entity.type
_entity.pdbx_description
1 polymer ?
#
loop_
_entity_poly.entity_id
_entity_poly.type
_entity_poly.pdbx_seq_one_letter_code
_entity_poly.pdbx_strand_id
1 'polypeptide(L)'
;MRELLQRIGDMESCKVLPPSGLPEIDLPDDLKEFYSLCGGVLLFEGSDYWFKISSPEELIPANPDILPEGFEEDIPKDDISNNFYIIARNGPEQAISINLGNSQFGYCYDSFWELHATSESPIIAYSFKSLLESLVKVKGSYPYWLNSNSVSLGHLYD
;
A
#
# COMPACT_ATOMS: atom_id res chain seq x y z
N MET A 1 -1.81 0.11 16.49
CA MET A 1 -1.14 -0.86 15.60
C MET A 1 -0.67 -2.15 16.30
N ARG A 2 -0.14 -2.07 17.54
CA ARG A 2 0.49 -3.21 18.26
C ARG A 2 -0.30 -4.53 18.28
N GLU A 3 -1.58 -4.50 18.64
CA GLU A 3 -2.41 -5.71 18.73
C GLU A 3 -2.59 -6.39 17.36
N LEU A 4 -2.71 -5.60 16.29
CA LEU A 4 -2.81 -6.12 14.93
C LEU A 4 -1.53 -6.85 14.52
N LEU A 5 -0.36 -6.25 14.79
CA LEU A 5 0.93 -6.89 14.51
C LEU A 5 1.14 -8.17 15.33
N GLN A 6 0.72 -8.19 16.60
CA GLN A 6 0.78 -9.40 17.41
C GLN A 6 -0.07 -10.51 16.78
N ARG A 7 -1.31 -10.21 16.40
CA ARG A 7 -2.19 -11.17 15.72
C ARG A 7 -1.59 -11.66 14.39
N ILE A 8 -0.97 -10.78 13.60
CA ILE A 8 -0.28 -11.16 12.36
C ILE A 8 0.89 -12.11 12.66
N GLY A 9 1.67 -11.85 13.71
CA GLY A 9 2.80 -12.71 14.12
C GLY A 9 2.37 -14.11 14.57
N ASP A 10 1.14 -14.28 15.03
CA ASP A 10 0.56 -15.57 15.44
C ASP A 10 -0.13 -16.32 14.27
N MET A 11 -0.25 -15.70 13.08
CA MET A 11 -0.88 -16.32 11.90
C MET A 11 0.09 -17.19 11.12
N GLU A 12 -0.40 -18.32 10.63
CA GLU A 12 0.34 -19.16 9.68
C GLU A 12 0.60 -18.40 8.38
N SER A 13 1.77 -18.63 7.77
CA SER A 13 2.24 -17.96 6.56
C SER A 13 2.35 -16.43 6.65
N CYS A 14 2.33 -15.86 7.85
CA CYS A 14 2.60 -14.45 8.08
C CYS A 14 3.91 -14.26 8.84
N LYS A 15 4.59 -13.13 8.60
CA LYS A 15 5.84 -12.79 9.30
C LYS A 15 5.93 -11.29 9.54
N VAL A 16 6.11 -10.90 10.80
CA VAL A 16 6.46 -9.52 11.18
C VAL A 16 7.98 -9.37 11.15
N LEU A 17 8.48 -8.41 10.38
CA LEU A 17 9.91 -8.13 10.26
C LEU A 17 10.36 -7.22 11.41
N PRO A 18 11.60 -7.37 11.94
CA PRO A 18 12.09 -6.49 12.99
C PRO A 18 12.14 -5.03 12.51
N PRO A 19 11.97 -4.03 13.40
CA PRO A 19 12.11 -2.62 13.05
C PRO A 19 13.44 -2.32 12.35
N SER A 20 13.39 -1.52 11.29
CA SER A 20 14.56 -1.14 10.49
C SER A 20 14.75 0.38 10.37
N GLY A 21 14.02 1.17 11.14
CA GLY A 21 14.13 2.63 11.18
C GLY A 21 12.86 3.33 10.72
N LEU A 22 12.97 4.64 10.47
CA LEU A 22 11.92 5.46 9.88
C LEU A 22 12.48 6.15 8.63
N PRO A 23 11.69 6.28 7.56
CA PRO A 23 12.11 7.05 6.40
C PRO A 23 12.15 8.54 6.74
N GLU A 24 13.03 9.30 6.08
CA GLU A 24 13.18 10.76 6.25
C GLU A 24 12.13 11.55 5.43
N ILE A 25 10.87 11.15 5.50
CA ILE A 25 9.73 11.79 4.85
C ILE A 25 8.56 11.90 5.84
N ASP A 26 7.59 12.77 5.55
CA ASP A 26 6.40 12.87 6.39
C ASP A 26 5.49 11.64 6.18
N LEU A 27 4.92 11.12 7.26
CA LEU A 27 4.15 9.88 7.27
C LEU A 27 2.83 10.05 8.01
N PRO A 28 1.74 9.39 7.56
CA PRO A 28 0.54 9.21 8.36
C PRO A 28 0.87 8.61 9.73
N ASP A 29 0.19 9.07 10.78
CA ASP A 29 0.45 8.65 12.15
C ASP A 29 0.39 7.12 12.33
N ASP A 30 -0.51 6.45 11.61
CA ASP A 30 -0.66 4.99 11.69
C ASP A 30 0.48 4.22 10.98
N LEU A 31 1.00 4.73 9.86
CA LEU A 31 2.19 4.19 9.20
C LEU A 31 3.47 4.46 10.02
N LYS A 32 3.56 5.64 10.65
CA LYS A 32 4.66 5.96 11.58
C LYS A 32 4.64 5.05 12.82
N GLU A 33 3.46 4.80 13.39
CA GLU A 33 3.30 3.82 14.48
C GLU A 33 3.77 2.44 14.02
N PHE A 34 3.37 2.00 12.81
CA PHE A 34 3.78 0.72 12.24
C PHE A 34 5.29 0.57 12.10
N TYR A 35 5.99 1.54 11.51
CA TYR A 35 7.44 1.46 11.34
C TYR A 35 8.22 1.57 12.65
N SER A 36 7.65 2.23 13.68
CA SER A 36 8.23 2.21 15.03
C SER A 36 8.18 0.83 15.69
N LEU A 37 7.29 -0.06 15.22
CA LEU A 37 7.03 -1.38 15.80
C LEU A 37 7.59 -2.54 14.97
N CYS A 38 7.78 -2.37 13.66
CA CYS A 38 8.28 -3.41 12.76
C CYS A 38 8.87 -2.81 11.47
N GLY A 39 9.67 -3.59 10.74
CA GLY A 39 10.29 -3.19 9.47
C GLY A 39 9.51 -3.65 8.24
N GLY A 40 8.21 -3.93 8.38
CA GLY A 40 7.38 -4.54 7.35
C GLY A 40 6.73 -5.84 7.81
N VAL A 41 5.84 -6.38 6.98
CA VAL A 41 5.16 -7.67 7.19
C VAL A 41 5.03 -8.42 5.88
N LEU A 42 5.21 -9.73 5.95
CA LEU A 42 4.83 -10.67 4.89
C LEU A 42 3.48 -11.27 5.31
N LEU A 43 2.49 -11.17 4.43
CA LEU A 43 1.12 -11.64 4.67
C LEU A 43 0.81 -12.81 3.75
N PHE A 44 0.48 -13.95 4.35
CA PHE A 44 0.00 -15.16 3.68
C PHE A 44 0.95 -15.70 2.58
N GLU A 45 2.26 -15.70 2.82
CA GLU A 45 3.24 -16.27 1.89
C GLU A 45 2.85 -17.68 1.43
N GLY A 46 2.89 -17.89 0.11
CA GLY A 46 2.50 -19.13 -0.54
C GLY A 46 1.03 -19.23 -0.93
N SER A 47 0.18 -18.26 -0.60
CA SER A 47 -1.15 -18.13 -1.19
C SER A 47 -1.13 -17.39 -2.54
N ASP A 48 -2.21 -17.48 -3.31
CA ASP A 48 -2.33 -16.79 -4.60
C ASP A 48 -2.26 -15.25 -4.44
N TYR A 49 -2.74 -14.74 -3.30
CA TYR A 49 -2.80 -13.30 -2.99
C TYR A 49 -2.04 -12.97 -1.70
N TRP A 50 -0.77 -13.33 -1.67
CA TRP A 50 0.16 -12.88 -0.63
C TRP A 50 0.56 -11.41 -0.86
N PHE A 51 0.94 -10.70 0.19
CA PHE A 51 1.47 -9.34 0.07
C PHE A 51 2.67 -9.13 1.00
N LYS A 52 3.68 -8.44 0.50
CA LYS A 52 4.71 -7.82 1.34
C LYS A 52 4.35 -6.36 1.55
N ILE A 53 4.21 -5.93 2.80
CA ILE A 53 4.18 -4.51 3.15
C ILE A 53 5.61 -3.99 3.15
N SER A 54 5.84 -2.90 2.42
CA SER A 54 7.15 -2.28 2.23
C SER A 54 7.80 -1.94 3.57
N SER A 55 9.08 -2.27 3.71
CA SER A 55 9.93 -1.71 4.76
C SER A 55 10.17 -0.20 4.53
N PRO A 56 10.71 0.54 5.52
CA PRO A 56 11.10 1.94 5.33
C PRO A 56 11.97 2.23 4.10
N GLU A 57 12.89 1.33 3.76
CA GLU A 57 13.78 1.45 2.59
C GLU A 57 13.09 1.08 1.26
N GLU A 58 11.98 0.35 1.32
CA GLU A 58 11.18 -0.04 0.16
C GLU A 58 10.02 0.93 -0.11
N LEU A 59 9.84 1.93 0.76
CA LEU A 59 8.87 3.01 0.57
C LEU A 59 9.42 4.01 -0.45
N ILE A 60 9.34 3.64 -1.73
CA ILE A 60 9.86 4.40 -2.87
C ILE A 60 8.74 5.06 -3.68
N PRO A 61 9.00 6.15 -4.43
CA PRO A 61 8.00 6.78 -5.30
C PRO A 61 7.39 5.79 -6.30
N ALA A 62 6.06 5.84 -6.46
CA ALA A 62 5.31 4.87 -7.25
C ALA A 62 5.39 5.13 -8.76
N ASN A 63 5.29 6.39 -9.20
CA ASN A 63 5.32 6.75 -10.62
C ASN A 63 6.55 6.17 -11.36
N PRO A 64 7.81 6.45 -10.96
CA PRO A 64 8.98 5.93 -11.68
C PRO A 64 9.20 4.42 -11.53
N ASP A 65 8.47 3.76 -10.62
CA ASP A 65 8.57 2.32 -10.41
C ASP A 65 7.53 1.54 -11.22
N ILE A 66 6.32 2.08 -11.35
CA ILE A 66 5.18 1.41 -12.01
C ILE A 66 5.10 1.77 -13.49
N LEU A 67 5.38 3.03 -13.85
CA LEU A 67 5.22 3.51 -15.21
C LEU A 67 6.42 3.12 -16.07
N PRO A 68 6.24 2.96 -17.40
CA PRO A 68 7.36 2.77 -18.30
C PRO A 68 8.33 3.95 -18.21
N GLU A 69 9.63 3.66 -18.35
CA GLU A 69 10.69 4.66 -18.28
C GLU A 69 10.39 5.91 -19.13
N GLY A 70 10.37 7.08 -18.48
CA GLY A 70 10.13 8.38 -19.10
C GLY A 70 8.67 8.83 -19.11
N PHE A 71 7.69 7.97 -18.82
CA PHE A 71 6.28 8.36 -18.74
C PHE A 71 5.98 9.26 -17.55
N GLU A 72 6.76 9.16 -16.47
CA GLU A 72 6.66 10.04 -15.31
C GLU A 72 6.94 11.52 -15.67
N GLU A 73 7.65 11.79 -16.77
CA GLU A 73 7.91 13.15 -17.26
C GLU A 73 6.65 13.80 -17.87
N ASP A 74 5.69 12.99 -18.33
CA ASP A 74 4.42 13.45 -18.91
C ASP A 74 3.36 13.76 -17.83
N ILE A 75 3.60 13.36 -16.58
CA ILE A 75 2.69 13.62 -15.46
C ILE A 75 2.80 15.10 -15.06
N PRO A 76 1.68 15.85 -14.97
CA PRO A 76 1.70 17.21 -14.48
C PRO A 76 2.40 17.30 -13.12
N LYS A 77 3.27 18.31 -12.92
CA LYS A 77 4.06 18.44 -11.68
C LYS A 77 3.22 18.58 -10.41
N ASP A 78 2.00 19.08 -10.56
CA ASP A 78 1.00 19.26 -9.51
C ASP A 78 0.02 18.09 -9.41
N ASP A 79 0.19 17.03 -10.21
CA ASP A 79 -0.63 15.83 -10.09
C ASP A 79 -0.40 15.14 -8.74
N ILE A 80 -1.50 14.69 -8.13
CA ILE A 80 -1.50 14.07 -6.81
C ILE A 80 -0.69 12.77 -6.77
N SER A 81 -0.63 12.02 -7.89
CA SER A 81 0.11 10.75 -8.01
C SER A 81 1.61 10.92 -7.80
N ASN A 82 2.16 12.12 -8.01
CA ASN A 82 3.58 12.39 -7.72
C ASN A 82 3.94 12.22 -6.24
N ASN A 83 2.95 12.18 -5.36
CA ASN A 83 3.15 11.94 -3.93
C ASN A 83 2.86 10.49 -3.53
N PHE A 84 2.71 9.57 -4.49
CA PHE A 84 2.39 8.18 -4.22
C PHE A 84 3.68 7.39 -3.99
N TYR A 85 3.65 6.52 -2.98
CA TYR A 85 4.75 5.64 -2.61
C TYR A 85 4.29 4.20 -2.56
N ILE A 86 5.15 3.25 -2.92
CA ILE A 86 4.82 1.82 -2.88
C ILE A 86 4.75 1.35 -1.42
N ILE A 87 3.56 0.97 -0.96
CA ILE A 87 3.34 0.50 0.42
C ILE A 87 3.16 -1.01 0.53
N ALA A 88 2.78 -1.68 -0.55
CA ALA A 88 2.77 -3.14 -0.62
C ALA A 88 2.95 -3.68 -2.04
N ARG A 89 3.42 -4.92 -2.14
CA ARG A 89 3.50 -5.67 -3.41
C ARG A 89 3.09 -7.12 -3.30
N ASN A 90 2.59 -7.65 -4.41
CA ASN A 90 2.54 -9.08 -4.72
C ASN A 90 3.28 -9.29 -6.06
N GLY A 91 4.58 -9.58 -5.98
CA GLY A 91 5.43 -9.65 -7.17
C GLY A 91 5.67 -8.30 -7.85
N PRO A 92 6.15 -8.30 -9.11
CA PRO A 92 6.52 -7.06 -9.83
C PRO A 92 5.31 -6.31 -10.41
N GLU A 93 4.21 -7.01 -10.71
CA GLU A 93 3.08 -6.45 -11.46
C GLU A 93 2.01 -5.81 -10.56
N GLN A 94 1.79 -6.37 -9.37
CA GLN A 94 0.75 -5.92 -8.45
C GLN A 94 1.37 -5.10 -7.32
N ALA A 95 1.10 -3.79 -7.31
CA ALA A 95 1.46 -2.92 -6.21
C ALA A 95 0.24 -2.23 -5.60
N ILE A 96 0.42 -1.78 -4.37
CA ILE A 96 -0.49 -0.88 -3.67
C ILE A 96 0.33 0.35 -3.34
N SER A 97 -0.19 1.52 -3.69
CA SER A 97 0.43 2.78 -3.35
C SER A 97 -0.26 3.44 -2.16
N ILE A 98 0.48 4.29 -1.44
CA ILE A 98 -0.03 5.20 -0.42
C ILE A 98 0.31 6.64 -0.81
N ASN A 99 -0.65 7.54 -0.68
CA ASN A 99 -0.45 8.96 -0.93
C ASN A 99 0.14 9.67 0.30
N LEU A 100 1.30 10.32 0.14
CA LEU A 100 1.98 11.10 1.17
C LEU A 100 1.93 12.62 0.90
N GLY A 101 1.03 13.06 0.02
CA GLY A 101 0.77 14.48 -0.27
C GLY A 101 -0.31 15.09 0.64
N ASN A 102 -0.43 16.41 0.60
CA ASN A 102 -1.35 17.15 1.50
C ASN A 102 -2.83 16.76 1.35
N SER A 103 -3.28 16.47 0.13
CA SER A 103 -4.64 15.99 -0.14
C SER A 103 -4.65 14.46 -0.12
N GLN A 104 -5.69 13.86 0.45
CA GLN A 104 -5.85 12.40 0.57
C GLN A 104 -4.64 11.71 1.27
N PHE A 105 -4.02 12.40 2.24
CA PHE A 105 -2.86 11.90 2.99
C PHE A 105 -3.17 10.58 3.71
N GLY A 106 -2.42 9.54 3.38
CA GLY A 106 -2.57 8.18 3.89
C GLY A 106 -3.56 7.29 3.14
N TYR A 107 -4.23 7.80 2.10
CA TYR A 107 -5.11 6.98 1.27
C TYR A 107 -4.27 5.99 0.45
N CYS A 108 -4.82 4.80 0.24
CA CYS A 108 -4.16 3.72 -0.48
C CYS A 108 -4.94 3.35 -1.73
N TYR A 109 -4.21 3.01 -2.80
CA TYR A 109 -4.78 2.77 -4.12
C TYR A 109 -4.26 1.45 -4.69
N ASP A 110 -5.12 0.75 -5.42
CA ASP A 110 -4.65 -0.30 -6.31
C ASP A 110 -3.79 0.35 -7.41
N SER A 111 -2.57 -0.13 -7.61
CA SER A 111 -1.58 0.54 -8.45
C SER A 111 -0.77 -0.47 -9.23
N PHE A 112 -1.26 -0.82 -10.41
CA PHE A 112 -0.53 -1.55 -11.43
C PHE A 112 -0.55 -0.75 -12.74
N TRP A 113 0.25 -1.17 -13.72
CA TRP A 113 0.59 -0.36 -14.89
C TRP A 113 -0.60 0.21 -15.69
N GLU A 114 -1.74 -0.48 -15.76
CA GLU A 114 -2.93 0.02 -16.50
C GLU A 114 -3.71 1.07 -15.70
N LEU A 115 -3.64 1.01 -14.38
CA LEU A 115 -4.58 1.66 -13.49
C LEU A 115 -3.96 2.83 -12.74
N HIS A 116 -2.67 2.74 -12.43
CA HIS A 116 -1.93 3.70 -11.62
C HIS A 116 -1.95 5.11 -12.22
N ALA A 117 -2.21 6.11 -11.38
CA ALA A 117 -2.28 7.53 -11.74
C ALA A 117 -3.33 7.84 -12.84
N THR A 118 -4.44 7.12 -12.85
CA THR A 118 -5.58 7.36 -13.77
C THR A 118 -6.85 7.71 -13.00
N SER A 119 -7.88 8.22 -13.69
CA SER A 119 -9.20 8.44 -13.08
C SER A 119 -9.89 7.17 -12.59
N GLU A 120 -9.45 6.01 -13.06
CA GLU A 120 -9.97 4.72 -12.64
C GLU A 120 -9.16 4.12 -11.48
N SER A 121 -8.07 4.76 -11.02
CA SER A 121 -7.31 4.34 -9.83
C SER A 121 -8.22 4.24 -8.59
N PRO A 122 -8.57 3.04 -8.11
CA PRO A 122 -9.55 2.89 -7.06
C PRO A 122 -8.90 3.18 -5.72
N ILE A 123 -9.62 3.91 -4.87
CA ILE A 123 -9.28 4.03 -3.46
C ILE A 123 -9.63 2.68 -2.81
N ILE A 124 -8.64 2.01 -2.23
CA ILE A 124 -8.83 0.72 -1.57
C ILE A 124 -8.77 0.82 -0.05
N ALA A 125 -8.25 1.93 0.49
CA ALA A 125 -8.30 2.25 1.91
C ALA A 125 -8.07 3.75 2.16
N TYR A 126 -8.67 4.30 3.22
CA TYR A 126 -8.48 5.71 3.62
C TYR A 126 -7.33 5.91 4.64
N SER A 127 -6.68 4.82 5.06
CA SER A 127 -5.51 4.85 5.94
C SER A 127 -4.71 3.57 5.80
N PHE A 128 -3.41 3.63 6.11
CA PHE A 128 -2.55 2.45 6.12
C PHE A 128 -3.06 1.34 7.05
N LYS A 129 -3.55 1.70 8.24
CA LYS A 129 -4.15 0.74 9.18
C LYS A 129 -5.36 0.03 8.58
N SER A 130 -6.27 0.77 7.92
CA SER A 130 -7.46 0.16 7.32
C SER A 130 -7.11 -0.76 6.13
N LEU A 131 -6.07 -0.42 5.36
CA LEU A 131 -5.48 -1.32 4.35
C LEU A 131 -5.01 -2.62 5.00
N LEU A 132 -4.15 -2.52 6.03
CA LEU A 132 -3.57 -3.69 6.70
C LEU A 132 -4.64 -4.60 7.33
N GLU A 133 -5.65 -4.02 7.99
CA GLU A 133 -6.78 -4.78 8.55
C GLU A 133 -7.56 -5.53 7.46
N SER A 134 -7.78 -4.89 6.30
CA SER A 134 -8.52 -5.46 5.19
C SER A 134 -7.75 -6.60 4.50
N LEU A 135 -6.44 -6.43 4.29
CA LEU A 135 -5.56 -7.49 3.77
C LEU A 135 -5.52 -8.71 4.70
N VAL A 136 -5.41 -8.49 6.01
CA VAL A 136 -5.43 -9.56 7.02
C VAL A 136 -6.78 -10.28 7.04
N LYS A 137 -7.89 -9.56 6.88
CA LYS A 137 -9.25 -10.12 6.91
C LYS A 137 -9.51 -11.13 5.80
N VAL A 138 -8.96 -10.91 4.60
CA VAL A 138 -9.16 -11.81 3.45
C VAL A 138 -8.24 -13.02 3.43
N LYS A 139 -7.25 -13.10 4.32
CA LYS A 139 -6.41 -14.29 4.51
C LYS A 139 -5.77 -14.82 3.22
N GLY A 140 -5.34 -13.90 2.36
CA GLY A 140 -4.67 -14.22 1.09
C GLY A 140 -5.56 -14.93 0.07
N SER A 141 -6.89 -14.83 0.18
CA SER A 141 -7.84 -15.52 -0.72
C SER A 141 -8.17 -14.78 -2.00
N TYR A 142 -8.30 -13.43 -1.96
CA TYR A 142 -8.50 -12.56 -3.12
C TYR A 142 -8.29 -11.08 -2.72
N PRO A 143 -8.05 -10.16 -3.68
CA PRO A 143 -7.96 -8.73 -3.41
C PRO A 143 -9.34 -8.19 -3.01
N TYR A 144 -9.49 -7.72 -1.77
CA TYR A 144 -10.80 -7.47 -1.17
C TYR A 144 -11.65 -6.42 -1.91
N TRP A 145 -10.99 -5.47 -2.58
CA TRP A 145 -11.62 -4.39 -3.35
C TRP A 145 -12.21 -4.87 -4.69
N LEU A 146 -11.85 -6.07 -5.15
CA LEU A 146 -12.46 -6.69 -6.34
C LEU A 146 -13.73 -7.50 -6.01
N ASN A 147 -14.13 -7.55 -4.74
CA ASN A 147 -15.37 -8.22 -4.35
C ASN A 147 -16.58 -7.40 -4.80
N SER A 148 -17.49 -8.00 -5.56
CA SER A 148 -18.72 -7.35 -6.02
C SER A 148 -19.64 -6.87 -4.89
N ASN A 149 -19.46 -7.38 -3.67
CA ASN A 149 -20.18 -6.95 -2.47
C ASN A 149 -19.42 -5.90 -1.64
N SER A 150 -18.21 -5.51 -2.05
CA SER A 150 -17.48 -4.43 -1.40
C SER A 150 -18.07 -3.07 -1.80
N VAL A 151 -18.08 -2.14 -0.85
CA VAL A 151 -18.50 -0.76 -1.12
C VAL A 151 -17.32 -0.05 -1.78
N SER A 152 -17.54 0.52 -2.97
CA SER A 152 -16.53 1.38 -3.61
C SER A 152 -16.22 2.58 -2.71
N LEU A 153 -14.94 2.90 -2.57
CA LEU A 153 -14.46 4.07 -1.84
C LEU A 153 -14.19 5.26 -2.78
N GLY A 154 -14.57 5.15 -4.06
CA GLY A 154 -14.25 6.13 -5.09
C GLY A 154 -12.90 5.88 -5.75
N HIS A 155 -12.48 6.85 -6.56
CA HIS A 155 -11.25 6.83 -7.34
C HIS A 155 -10.41 8.08 -7.07
N LEU A 156 -9.20 8.09 -7.63
CA LEU A 156 -8.16 9.08 -7.38
C LEU A 156 -8.61 10.54 -7.46
N TYR A 157 -9.41 10.90 -8.46
CA TYR A 157 -9.80 12.28 -8.75
C TYR A 157 -11.26 12.60 -8.38
N ASP A 158 -11.89 11.77 -7.54
CA ASP A 158 -13.22 12.03 -6.96
C ASP A 158 -13.21 13.13 -5.89
#